data_AF-A0A3C0IXC3-F1
#
_entry.id   AF-A0A3C0IXC3-F1
#
_cell.length_a   1.000
_cell.length_b   1.000
_cell.length_c   1.000
_cell.angle_alpha   90.00
_cell.angle_beta   90.00
_cell.angle_gamma   90.00
#
_symmetry.space_group_name_H-M   'P 1'
#
loop_
_entity.id
_entity.type
_entity.pdbx_description
1 polymer ?
#
loop_
_entity_poly.entity_id
_entity_poly.type
_entity_poly.pdbx_seq_one_letter_code
_entity_poly.pdbx_strand_id
1 'polypeptide(L)'
;AKLLYAYSEATVPKITLIVRKAYGGAYLAMCSRDLGADAVFAWPGAEIAVMGPDGAANIIFRREIQAAENPAEARKEKIEDYRSKFANP
;
A
#
# COMPACT_ATOMS: atom_id res chain seq x y z
N ALA A 1 8.37 10.82 -12.01
CA ALA A 1 9.52 10.18 -12.69
C ALA A 1 10.87 10.58 -12.08
N LYS A 2 11.20 11.87 -11.94
CA LYS A 2 12.53 12.32 -11.44
C LYS A 2 12.98 11.68 -10.12
N LEU A 3 12.05 11.52 -9.18
CA LEU A 3 12.35 10.94 -7.87
C LEU A 3 12.68 9.43 -7.94
N LEU A 4 11.96 8.68 -8.78
CA LEU A 4 12.28 7.28 -9.08
C LEU A 4 13.68 7.18 -9.69
N TYR A 5 13.98 8.04 -10.68
CA TYR A 5 15.30 8.08 -11.33
C TYR A 5 16.42 8.35 -10.31
N ALA A 6 16.25 9.36 -9.45
CA ALA A 6 17.25 9.72 -8.46
C ALA A 6 17.56 8.57 -7.48
N TYR A 7 16.54 7.86 -6.99
CA TYR A 7 16.77 6.72 -6.10
C TYR A 7 17.35 5.50 -6.82
N SER A 8 16.94 5.24 -8.06
CA SER A 8 17.52 4.17 -8.89
C SER A 8 18.99 4.39 -9.22
N GLU A 9 19.37 5.63 -9.53
CA GLU A 9 20.73 5.98 -9.93
C GLU A 9 21.69 6.07 -8.72
N ALA A 10 21.18 6.44 -7.54
CA ALA A 10 21.99 6.58 -6.35
C ALA A 10 22.65 5.26 -5.93
N THR A 11 23.99 5.27 -5.81
CA THR A 11 24.85 4.15 -5.39
C THR A 11 25.34 4.26 -3.95
N VAL A 12 25.01 5.34 -3.26
CA VAL A 12 25.27 5.51 -1.83
C VAL A 12 24.35 4.59 -1.01
N PRO A 13 24.69 4.27 0.26
CA PRO A 13 23.79 3.54 1.14
C PRO A 13 22.43 4.22 1.31
N LYS A 14 21.35 3.47 1.18
CA LYS A 14 19.95 3.90 1.25
C LYS A 14 19.19 3.04 2.26
N ILE A 15 18.62 3.68 3.28
CA ILE A 15 17.80 3.03 4.30
C ILE A 15 16.41 3.67 4.29
N THR A 16 15.37 2.83 4.24
CA THR A 16 13.98 3.27 4.22
C THR A 16 13.26 2.80 5.49
N LEU A 17 12.59 3.72 6.19
CA LEU A 17 11.69 3.41 7.30
C LEU A 17 10.26 3.83 6.93
N ILE A 18 9.36 2.86 6.87
CA ILE A 18 7.95 3.08 6.60
C ILE A 18 7.24 3.34 7.93
N VAL A 19 6.84 4.58 8.14
CA VAL A 19 6.21 5.02 9.40
C VAL A 19 4.68 4.84 9.41
N ARG A 20 4.03 4.83 8.24
CA ARG A 20 2.58 4.66 8.10
C ARG A 20 2.22 4.20 6.68
N LYS A 21 1.54 5.05 5.89
CA LYS A 21 0.96 4.68 4.58
C LYS A 21 2.00 4.68 3.48
N ALA A 22 2.10 3.57 2.76
CA ALA A 22 2.96 3.39 1.60
C ALA A 22 2.18 2.64 0.50
N TYR A 23 1.56 3.39 -0.41
CA TYR A 23 0.65 2.80 -1.41
C TYR A 23 1.17 2.95 -2.85
N GLY A 24 1.12 1.85 -3.60
CA GLY A 24 1.33 1.81 -5.04
C GLY A 24 2.61 2.49 -5.51
N GLY A 25 2.50 3.31 -6.57
CA GLY A 25 3.66 4.00 -7.13
C GLY A 25 4.35 4.98 -6.19
N ALA A 26 3.65 5.50 -5.17
CA ALA A 26 4.26 6.37 -4.17
C ALA A 26 5.19 5.59 -3.23
N TYR A 27 4.85 4.35 -2.87
CA TYR A 27 5.76 3.45 -2.15
C TYR A 27 7.05 3.24 -2.95
N LEU A 28 6.94 2.95 -4.24
CA LEU A 28 8.10 2.78 -5.11
C LEU A 28 8.96 4.06 -5.16
N ALA A 29 8.32 5.21 -5.33
CA ALA A 29 8.98 6.50 -5.37
C ALA A 29 9.74 6.80 -4.07
N MET A 30 9.23 6.38 -2.90
CA MET A 30 9.89 6.57 -1.61
C MET A 30 11.02 5.56 -1.34
N CYS A 31 11.84 5.26 -2.35
CA CYS A 31 12.98 4.34 -2.27
C CYS A 31 12.61 2.98 -1.68
N SER A 32 11.66 2.30 -2.31
CA SER A 32 11.39 0.89 -2.00
C SER A 32 12.62 -0.01 -2.24
N ARG A 33 12.54 -1.26 -1.77
CA ARG A 33 13.59 -2.26 -2.03
C ARG A 33 13.84 -2.46 -3.53
N ASP A 34 12.79 -2.40 -4.35
CA ASP A 34 12.88 -2.53 -5.81
C ASP A 34 13.66 -1.39 -6.48
N LEU A 35 13.80 -0.25 -5.79
CA LEU A 35 14.58 0.92 -6.22
C LEU A 35 16.00 0.92 -5.63
N GLY A 36 16.40 -0.19 -4.99
CA GLY A 36 17.76 -0.43 -4.51
C GLY A 36 18.03 0.07 -3.09
N ALA A 37 17.02 0.19 -2.22
CA ALA A 37 17.26 0.39 -0.79
C ALA A 37 18.01 -0.81 -0.19
N ASP A 38 19.08 -0.56 0.56
CA ASP A 38 19.90 -1.59 1.20
C ASP A 38 19.19 -2.24 2.39
N ALA A 39 18.40 -1.44 3.12
CA ALA A 39 17.57 -1.92 4.22
C ALA A 39 16.22 -1.19 4.22
N VAL A 40 15.15 -1.96 4.47
CA VAL A 40 13.79 -1.44 4.60
C VAL A 40 13.20 -1.95 5.92
N PHE A 41 12.73 -1.01 6.73
CA PHE A 41 12.07 -1.26 8.01
C PHE A 41 10.64 -0.72 7.96
N ALA A 42 9.76 -1.31 8.75
CA ALA A 42 8.39 -0.85 8.89
C ALA A 42 7.99 -0.81 10.37
N TRP A 43 7.29 0.26 10.75
CA TRP A 43 6.65 0.30 12.07
C TRP A 43 5.43 -0.64 12.12
N PRO A 44 5.01 -1.08 13.32
CA PRO A 44 3.81 -1.92 13.46
C PRO A 44 2.53 -1.31 12.87
N GLY A 45 2.45 0.02 12.80
CA GLY A 45 1.33 0.75 12.18
C GLY A 45 1.54 1.11 10.71
N ALA A 46 2.53 0.53 10.03
CA ALA A 46 2.73 0.72 8.60
C ALA A 46 1.64 0.01 7.80
N GLU A 47 1.23 0.63 6.69
CA GLU A 47 0.28 0.07 5.74
C GLU A 47 0.93 0.06 4.36
N ILE A 48 1.35 -1.11 3.89
CA ILE A 48 2.02 -1.31 2.60
C ILE A 48 1.05 -2.04 1.67
N ALA A 49 0.62 -1.41 0.57
CA ALA A 49 -0.37 -2.01 -0.33
C ALA A 49 -0.26 -1.48 -1.77
N VAL A 50 -0.83 -2.22 -2.73
CA VAL A 50 -0.87 -1.79 -4.15
C VAL A 50 -1.66 -0.49 -4.34
N MET A 51 -2.71 -0.27 -3.54
CA MET A 51 -3.50 0.94 -3.48
C MET A 51 -4.18 1.06 -2.11
N GLY A 52 -4.87 2.17 -1.87
CA GLY A 52 -5.62 2.36 -0.62
C GLY A 52 -6.73 1.30 -0.43
N PRO A 53 -6.97 0.79 0.80
CA PRO A 53 -7.95 -0.27 1.08
C PRO A 53 -9.36 0.04 0.55
N ASP A 54 -9.81 1.28 0.67
CA ASP A 54 -11.10 1.76 0.13
C ASP A 54 -11.26 1.53 -1.37
N GLY A 55 -10.20 1.81 -2.14
CA GLY A 55 -10.19 1.63 -3.59
C GLY A 55 -10.10 0.16 -3.96
N ALA A 56 -9.23 -0.59 -3.29
CA ALA A 56 -9.05 -2.00 -3.54
C ALA A 56 -10.34 -2.80 -3.28
N ALA A 57 -11.01 -2.57 -2.15
CA ALA A 57 -12.24 -3.27 -1.80
C ALA A 57 -13.36 -3.01 -2.82
N ASN A 58 -13.48 -1.77 -3.31
CA ASN A 58 -14.47 -1.40 -4.31
C ASN A 58 -14.25 -2.07 -5.68
N ILE A 59 -13.01 -2.44 -6.00
CA ILE A 59 -12.67 -3.11 -7.27
C ILE A 59 -12.82 -4.62 -7.11
N ILE A 60 -12.23 -5.20 -6.07
CA ILE A 60 -12.16 -6.65 -5.84
C ILE A 60 -13.54 -7.20 -5.50
N PHE A 61 -14.24 -6.57 -4.54
CA PHE A 61 -15.52 -7.05 -4.02
C PHE A 61 -16.73 -6.34 -4.63
N ARG A 62 -16.55 -5.72 -5.81
CA ARG A 62 -17.59 -4.91 -6.47
C ARG A 62 -18.93 -5.64 -6.55
N ARG A 63 -18.91 -6.90 -6.99
CA ARG A 63 -20.13 -7.71 -7.19
C ARG A 63 -20.80 -8.06 -5.86
N GLU A 64 -20.02 -8.44 -4.86
CA GLU A 64 -20.51 -8.81 -3.52
C GLU A 64 -21.14 -7.61 -2.81
N ILE A 65 -20.48 -6.44 -2.88
CA ILE A 65 -20.98 -5.19 -2.31
C ILE A 65 -22.30 -4.79 -2.99
N GLN A 66 -22.39 -4.91 -4.32
CA GLN A 66 -23.60 -4.55 -5.07
C GLN A 66 -24.77 -5.52 -4.86
N ALA A 67 -24.48 -6.79 -4.57
CA ALA A 67 -25.49 -7.82 -4.35
C ALA A 67 -25.97 -7.90 -2.88
N ALA A 68 -25.32 -7.18 -1.96
CA ALA A 68 -25.68 -7.19 -0.54
C ALA A 68 -26.97 -6.41 -0.28
N GLU A 69 -27.74 -6.85 0.72
CA GLU A 69 -28.93 -6.12 1.20
C GLU A 69 -28.58 -4.72 1.71
N ASN A 70 -27.40 -4.59 2.33
CA ASN A 70 -26.83 -3.32 2.76
C ASN A 70 -25.43 -3.11 2.16
N PRO A 71 -25.33 -2.52 0.95
CA PRO A 71 -24.05 -2.29 0.27
C PRO A 71 -23.06 -1.43 1.07
N ALA A 72 -23.56 -0.47 1.87
CA ALA A 72 -22.70 0.42 2.64
C ALA A 72 -21.98 -0.33 3.78
N GLU A 73 -22.70 -1.22 4.46
CA GLU A 73 -22.15 -2.07 5.51
C GLU A 73 -21.22 -3.14 4.95
N ALA A 74 -21.64 -3.84 3.89
CA ALA A 74 -20.80 -4.81 3.19
C ALA A 74 -19.49 -4.16 2.70
N ARG A 75 -19.55 -2.95 2.15
CA ARG A 75 -18.35 -2.19 1.75
C ARG A 75 -17.42 -1.95 2.94
N LYS A 76 -17.96 -1.51 4.09
CA LYS A 76 -17.15 -1.22 5.28
C LYS A 76 -16.44 -2.47 5.79
N GLU A 77 -17.16 -3.60 5.84
CA GLU A 77 -16.61 -4.90 6.23
C GLU A 77 -15.47 -5.31 5.29
N LYS A 78 -15.69 -5.24 3.97
CA LYS A 78 -14.68 -5.61 2.98
C LYS A 78 -13.45 -4.72 2.99
N ILE A 79 -13.59 -3.44 3.33
CA ILE A 79 -12.45 -2.53 3.50
C ILE A 79 -11.60 -2.94 4.71
N GLU A 80 -12.24 -3.27 5.83
CA GLU A 80 -11.52 -3.67 7.03
C GLU A 80 -10.87 -5.05 6.87
N ASP A 81 -11.55 -5.98 6.19
CA ASP A 81 -10.99 -7.27 5.81
C ASP A 81 -9.76 -7.11 4.89
N TYR A 82 -9.86 -6.22 3.88
CA TYR A 82 -8.71 -5.93 3.02
C TYR A 82 -7.55 -5.28 3.80
N ARG A 83 -7.85 -4.31 4.67
CA ARG A 83 -6.85 -3.63 5.48
C ARG A 83 -6.10 -4.60 6.38
N SER A 84 -6.83 -5.44 7.11
CA SER A 84 -6.25 -6.40 8.05
C SER A 84 -5.41 -7.47 7.34
N LYS A 85 -5.85 -7.98 6.18
CA LYS A 85 -5.15 -9.05 5.45
C LYS A 85 -3.98 -8.56 4.60
N PHE A 86 -4.09 -7.39 3.97
CA PHE A 86 -3.16 -6.97 2.92
C PHE A 86 -2.47 -5.64 3.16
N ALA A 87 -2.98 -4.77 4.02
CA ALA A 87 -2.40 -3.45 4.29
C ALA A 87 -1.75 -3.40 5.68
N ASN A 88 -0.95 -4.41 5.99
CA ASN A 88 -0.13 -4.53 7.19
C ASN A 88 1.38 -4.49 6.82
N PRO A 89 2.29 -4.31 7.79
CA PRO A 89 3.73 -4.20 7.55
C PRO A 89 4.38 -5.42 6.90
#